data_AF-A0A066XKJ7-F1
#
_entry.id   AF-A0A066XKJ7-F1
#
_cell.length_a   1.000
_cell.length_b   1.000
_cell.length_c   1.000
_cell.angle_alpha   90.00
_cell.angle_beta   90.00
_cell.angle_gamma   90.00
#
_symmetry.space_group_name_H-M   'P 1'
#
loop_
_entity.id
_entity.type
_entity.pdbx_description
1 polymer ?
#
loop_
_entity_poly.entity_id
_entity_poly.type
_entity_poly.pdbx_seq_one_letter_code
_entity_poly.pdbx_strand_id
1 'polypeptide(L)'
;MTTRTFSQASLASLAYFPPAKRGPGFRTISMASYSSSPSSEDTVDVPDDLNSKEILLFAGFDKDVADRIWRHWCDQEDQQDFVIQAGRHYIKAKAMELNAIDDDDDWNAALNNMGISEDMQRRIMNPEFNDIRRTRSAEEWALDNLEETFDFLAGLSRRIEKLHKANSIDRVKSPDENKNPTPAIRPGRHHRSGASSSSGTGSLPSPATVLPTPPEAIDGRTMMYKGGSEARLQDSISEAQGLRIGKLYSTAPTDFHPASNTLLYLTKHHNVALKYARYQAERLPPINAAVLQVAIPNNLLSDAREIYGENWRDLVWNSRNKRLHADGIELPDHLRQFVHSDVLVSNLCTDTTDKISLRLDNKSELQIFELPNGVKATQHVIQTVSRQKEIAKETVGFVWLVPYIQPGGVRDEKKKSRK
;
A
#
# COMPACT_ATOMS: atom_id res chain seq x y z
N MET A 1 -21.49 2.19 -22.17
CA MET A 1 -20.20 2.69 -21.64
C MET A 1 -20.48 3.65 -20.50
N THR A 2 -20.13 3.28 -19.27
CA THR A 2 -20.23 4.16 -18.11
C THR A 2 -18.81 4.59 -17.76
N THR A 3 -18.38 5.73 -18.31
CA THR A 3 -17.24 6.48 -17.76
C THR A 3 -17.53 6.65 -16.28
N ARG A 4 -16.70 6.10 -15.38
CA ARG A 4 -16.85 6.33 -13.94
C ARG A 4 -16.32 7.72 -13.60
N THR A 5 -16.95 8.73 -14.17
CA THR A 5 -16.84 10.11 -13.69
C THR A 5 -17.39 10.15 -12.27
N PHE A 6 -16.64 10.75 -11.36
CA PHE A 6 -17.15 11.10 -10.05
C PHE A 6 -18.44 11.91 -10.21
N SER A 7 -19.49 11.59 -9.45
CA SER A 7 -20.76 12.31 -9.60
C SER A 7 -20.56 13.81 -9.33
N GLN A 8 -21.28 14.67 -10.05
CA GLN A 8 -21.24 16.12 -9.83
C GLN A 8 -21.60 16.50 -8.37
N ALA A 9 -22.36 15.64 -7.68
CA ALA A 9 -22.63 15.74 -6.26
C ALA A 9 -21.39 15.44 -5.40
N SER A 10 -20.55 14.47 -5.77
CA SER A 10 -19.26 14.15 -5.12
C SER A 10 -18.26 15.29 -5.12
N LEU A 11 -18.33 16.16 -6.13
CA LEU A 11 -17.53 17.39 -6.20
C LEU A 11 -18.06 18.49 -5.28
N ALA A 12 -19.35 18.48 -4.93
CA ALA A 12 -20.00 19.54 -4.16
C ALA A 12 -19.95 19.36 -2.63
N SER A 13 -19.65 18.16 -2.12
CA SER A 13 -19.57 17.91 -0.66
C SER A 13 -18.17 18.16 -0.07
N LEU A 14 -17.15 18.31 -0.93
CA LEU A 14 -15.79 18.74 -0.58
C LEU A 14 -15.64 20.27 -0.70
N ALA A 15 -16.75 21.00 -0.67
CA ALA A 15 -16.84 22.42 -0.98
C ALA A 15 -16.25 23.32 0.13
N TYR A 16 -14.93 23.32 0.27
CA TYR A 16 -14.09 24.53 0.31
C TYR A 16 -12.62 24.11 0.33
N PHE A 17 -12.09 23.70 -0.83
CA PHE A 17 -10.65 23.57 -1.00
C PHE A 17 -10.18 24.60 -2.04
N PRO A 18 -8.98 25.19 -1.85
CA PRO A 18 -8.39 26.06 -2.85
C PRO A 18 -8.27 25.34 -4.20
N PRO A 19 -8.22 26.07 -5.32
CA PRO A 19 -7.96 25.45 -6.63
C PRO A 19 -6.66 24.63 -6.58
N ALA A 20 -6.66 23.48 -7.23
CA ALA A 20 -5.50 22.58 -7.24
C ALA A 20 -4.25 23.29 -7.74
N LYS A 21 -3.15 23.12 -7.01
CA LYS A 21 -1.85 23.71 -7.36
C LYS A 21 -1.29 23.09 -8.64
N ARG A 22 -1.66 21.83 -8.93
CA ARG A 22 -1.27 21.10 -10.15
C ARG A 22 -2.04 21.51 -11.42
N GLY A 23 -3.07 22.35 -11.30
CA GLY A 23 -3.83 22.85 -12.44
C GLY A 23 -5.03 21.97 -12.83
N PRO A 24 -5.59 22.15 -14.05
CA PRO A 24 -6.79 21.46 -14.51
C PRO A 24 -6.65 19.92 -14.48
N GLY A 25 -7.75 19.21 -14.16
CA GLY A 25 -7.79 17.75 -14.04
C GLY A 25 -7.31 17.20 -12.69
N PHE A 26 -6.88 18.09 -11.78
CA PHE A 26 -6.62 17.78 -10.38
C PHE A 26 -7.60 18.52 -9.47
N ARG A 27 -7.88 17.91 -8.32
CA ARG A 27 -8.58 18.52 -7.19
C ARG A 27 -7.75 18.41 -5.93
N THR A 28 -7.89 19.40 -5.07
CA THR A 28 -7.29 19.38 -3.74
C THR A 28 -8.23 18.70 -2.76
N ILE A 29 -7.74 17.70 -2.03
CA ILE A 29 -8.46 17.07 -0.92
C ILE A 29 -7.66 17.19 0.38
N SER A 30 -8.35 17.21 1.51
CA SER A 30 -7.70 17.10 2.81
C SER A 30 -7.23 15.67 3.06
N MET A 31 -6.01 15.51 3.58
CA MET A 31 -5.48 14.22 4.04
C MET A 31 -6.37 13.60 5.14
N ALA A 32 -7.02 14.44 5.96
CA ALA A 32 -7.95 13.99 7.01
C ALA A 32 -9.18 13.26 6.46
N SER A 33 -9.51 13.42 5.17
CA SER A 33 -10.63 12.73 4.54
C SER A 33 -10.36 11.24 4.25
N TYR A 34 -9.12 10.78 4.38
CA TYR A 34 -8.77 9.39 4.09
C TYR A 34 -7.64 8.80 4.95
N SER A 35 -6.96 9.60 5.76
CA SER A 35 -6.01 9.14 6.77
C SER A 35 -6.74 8.76 8.05
N SER A 36 -6.29 7.69 8.70
CA SER A 36 -6.79 7.27 10.01
C SER A 36 -6.21 8.11 11.17
N SER A 37 -5.28 9.01 10.86
CA SER A 37 -4.63 9.89 11.84
C SER A 37 -5.14 11.34 11.71
N PRO A 38 -5.71 11.94 12.78
CA PRO A 38 -6.42 13.23 12.73
C PRO A 38 -5.52 14.47 12.67
N SER A 39 -4.21 14.33 12.44
CA SER A 39 -3.31 15.48 12.33
C SER A 39 -2.93 15.76 10.87
N SER A 40 -3.62 16.69 10.23
CA SER A 40 -3.01 17.88 9.61
C SER A 40 -3.98 18.66 8.72
N GLU A 41 -3.76 19.97 8.63
CA GLU A 41 -4.27 20.84 7.56
C GLU A 41 -3.67 20.49 6.19
N ASP A 42 -2.97 19.34 6.05
CA ASP A 42 -2.33 18.99 4.79
C ASP A 42 -3.38 18.63 3.75
N THR A 43 -3.08 19.11 2.56
CA THR A 43 -3.88 18.90 1.37
C THR A 43 -3.03 18.27 0.28
N VAL A 44 -3.66 17.41 -0.51
CA VAL A 44 -3.03 16.75 -1.65
C VAL A 44 -3.84 17.01 -2.91
N ASP A 45 -3.15 17.25 -4.02
CA ASP A 45 -3.77 17.35 -5.33
C ASP A 45 -3.84 15.97 -5.97
N VAL A 46 -5.05 15.45 -6.12
CA VAL A 46 -5.32 14.13 -6.72
C VAL A 46 -6.04 14.28 -8.07
N PRO A 47 -5.85 13.33 -9.00
CA PRO A 47 -6.59 13.31 -10.26
C PRO A 47 -8.11 13.27 -10.07
N ASP A 48 -8.83 13.93 -10.98
CA ASP A 48 -10.29 13.95 -10.98
C ASP A 48 -10.91 12.66 -11.52
N ASP A 49 -10.24 11.97 -12.44
CA ASP A 49 -10.71 10.74 -13.07
C ASP A 49 -9.60 9.66 -13.04
N LEU A 50 -10.00 8.40 -12.81
CA LEU A 50 -9.10 7.24 -12.86
C LEU A 50 -8.68 6.90 -14.29
N ASN A 51 -9.44 7.35 -15.30
CA ASN A 51 -9.11 7.27 -16.72
C ASN A 51 -8.75 8.65 -17.25
N SER A 52 -7.60 9.15 -16.83
CA SER A 52 -7.09 10.46 -17.21
C SER A 52 -5.60 10.41 -17.50
N LYS A 53 -5.05 11.46 -18.11
CA LYS A 53 -3.59 11.62 -18.17
C LYS A 53 -3.02 11.92 -16.79
N GLU A 54 -3.79 12.61 -15.96
CA GLU A 54 -3.37 13.12 -14.66
C GLU A 54 -3.00 11.99 -13.70
N ILE A 55 -3.61 10.80 -13.83
CA ILE A 55 -3.19 9.61 -13.07
C ILE A 55 -1.78 9.14 -13.42
N LEU A 56 -1.38 9.23 -14.70
CA LEU A 56 -0.04 8.85 -15.14
C LEU A 56 1.00 9.85 -14.57
N LEU A 57 0.69 11.14 -14.62
CA LEU A 57 1.51 12.18 -13.99
C LEU A 57 1.61 11.98 -12.48
N PHE A 58 0.51 11.63 -11.83
CA PHE A 58 0.49 11.36 -10.40
C PHE A 58 1.30 10.11 -10.04
N ALA A 59 1.26 9.07 -10.88
CA ALA A 59 2.07 7.86 -10.74
C ALA A 59 3.58 8.09 -10.99
N GLY A 60 3.96 9.28 -11.45
CA GLY A 60 5.35 9.69 -11.61
C GLY A 60 5.90 9.58 -13.03
N PHE A 61 5.06 9.38 -14.04
CA PHE A 61 5.49 9.52 -15.44
C PHE A 61 5.88 10.96 -15.76
N ASP A 62 6.85 11.12 -16.66
CA ASP A 62 7.13 12.37 -17.33
C ASP A 62 5.91 12.84 -18.16
N LYS A 63 5.79 14.16 -18.34
CA LYS A 63 4.66 14.77 -19.03
C LYS A 63 4.51 14.30 -20.48
N ASP A 64 5.61 14.23 -21.23
CA ASP A 64 5.56 13.89 -22.65
C ASP A 64 5.21 12.41 -22.85
N VAL A 65 5.67 11.55 -21.93
CA VAL A 65 5.33 10.13 -21.92
C VAL A 65 3.89 9.91 -21.48
N ALA A 66 3.43 10.59 -20.44
CA ALA A 66 2.04 10.54 -20.02
C ALA A 66 1.09 10.99 -21.15
N ASP A 67 1.42 12.06 -21.87
CA ASP A 67 0.67 12.52 -23.06
C ASP A 67 0.66 11.45 -24.16
N ARG A 68 1.76 10.73 -24.37
CA ARG A 68 1.86 9.67 -25.39
C ARG A 68 1.01 8.46 -25.04
N ILE A 69 1.13 7.97 -23.80
CA ILE A 69 0.33 6.83 -23.30
C ILE A 69 -1.16 7.18 -23.35
N TRP A 70 -1.52 8.39 -22.91
CA TRP A 70 -2.89 8.88 -22.94
C TRP A 70 -3.47 8.90 -24.35
N ARG A 71 -2.78 9.52 -25.33
CA ARG A 71 -3.23 9.55 -26.73
C ARG A 71 -3.42 8.14 -27.28
N HIS A 72 -2.43 7.27 -27.07
CA HIS A 72 -2.53 5.89 -27.52
C HIS A 72 -3.73 5.15 -26.93
N TRP A 73 -4.01 5.35 -25.64
CA TRP A 73 -5.18 4.77 -24.99
C TRP A 73 -6.51 5.36 -25.53
N CYS A 74 -6.56 6.68 -25.79
CA CYS A 74 -7.73 7.32 -26.40
C CYS A 74 -8.05 6.80 -27.80
N ASP A 75 -7.02 6.48 -28.60
CA ASP A 75 -7.15 6.02 -29.97
C ASP A 75 -7.57 4.54 -30.08
N GLN A 76 -7.59 3.79 -28.98
CA GLN A 76 -8.09 2.40 -28.98
C GLN A 76 -9.62 2.39 -29.11
N GLU A 77 -10.14 1.70 -30.13
CA GLU A 77 -11.59 1.61 -30.40
C GLU A 77 -12.38 1.00 -29.23
N ASP A 78 -11.74 0.11 -28.47
CA ASP A 78 -12.28 -0.56 -27.30
C ASP A 78 -11.53 -0.13 -26.02
N GLN A 79 -11.87 1.05 -25.48
CA GLN A 79 -11.41 1.52 -24.16
C GLN A 79 -12.06 0.72 -23.00
N GLN A 80 -11.92 -0.60 -23.03
CA GLN A 80 -12.50 -1.48 -22.01
C GLN A 80 -11.68 -1.46 -20.71
N ASP A 81 -10.37 -1.18 -20.81
CA ASP A 81 -9.45 -1.17 -19.69
C ASP A 81 -9.09 0.24 -19.19
N PHE A 82 -8.67 0.32 -17.93
CA PHE A 82 -8.16 1.57 -17.35
C PHE A 82 -6.88 2.05 -18.04
N VAL A 83 -6.69 3.36 -18.16
CA VAL A 83 -5.45 3.97 -18.73
C VAL A 83 -4.18 3.45 -18.05
N ILE A 84 -4.27 3.05 -16.79
CA ILE A 84 -3.18 2.46 -16.02
C ILE A 84 -2.62 1.18 -16.68
N GLN A 85 -3.47 0.40 -17.38
CA GLN A 85 -3.04 -0.80 -18.10
C GLN A 85 -2.20 -0.43 -19.32
N ALA A 86 -2.53 0.67 -20.02
CA ALA A 86 -1.67 1.19 -21.07
C ALA A 86 -0.30 1.62 -20.50
N GLY A 87 -0.28 2.24 -19.32
CA GLY A 87 0.97 2.56 -18.61
C GLY A 87 1.78 1.31 -18.24
N ARG A 88 1.12 0.25 -17.73
CA ARG A 88 1.74 -1.04 -17.44
C ARG A 88 2.38 -1.65 -18.68
N HIS A 89 1.65 -1.70 -19.80
CA HIS A 89 2.16 -2.22 -21.07
C HIS A 89 3.34 -1.41 -21.58
N TYR A 90 3.27 -0.08 -21.45
CA TYR A 90 4.37 0.82 -21.83
C TYR A 90 5.65 0.51 -21.03
N ILE A 91 5.56 0.43 -19.70
CA ILE A 91 6.72 0.11 -18.84
C ILE A 91 7.33 -1.23 -19.23
N LYS A 92 6.50 -2.27 -19.38
CA LYS A 92 6.97 -3.60 -19.77
C LYS A 92 7.67 -3.62 -21.11
N ALA A 93 7.10 -2.94 -22.11
CA ALA A 93 7.72 -2.85 -23.44
C ALA A 93 9.08 -2.14 -23.36
N LYS A 94 9.20 -1.08 -22.55
CA LYS A 94 10.46 -0.36 -22.35
C LYS A 94 11.48 -1.12 -21.53
N ALA A 95 11.05 -1.92 -20.56
CA ALA A 95 11.92 -2.81 -19.81
C ALA A 95 12.57 -3.90 -20.69
N MET A 96 11.87 -4.36 -21.75
CA MET A 96 12.46 -5.28 -22.72
C MET A 96 13.62 -4.64 -23.53
N GLU A 97 13.57 -3.32 -23.74
CA GLU A 97 14.63 -2.58 -24.44
C GLU A 97 15.81 -2.27 -23.49
N LEU A 98 15.51 -1.79 -22.28
CA LEU A 98 16.51 -1.42 -21.28
C LEU A 98 15.90 -1.52 -19.87
N ASN A 99 16.46 -2.38 -19.03
CA ASN A 99 16.10 -2.52 -17.62
C ASN A 99 17.36 -2.51 -16.75
N ALA A 100 17.23 -2.03 -15.52
CA ALA A 100 18.27 -2.08 -14.50
C ALA A 100 17.87 -3.09 -13.42
N ILE A 101 18.75 -4.03 -13.13
CA ILE A 101 18.54 -5.24 -12.34
C ILE A 101 19.40 -5.20 -11.07
N ASP A 102 20.63 -4.69 -11.15
CA ASP A 102 21.53 -4.51 -10.00
C ASP A 102 22.26 -3.15 -10.06
N ASP A 103 23.25 -2.93 -9.20
CA ASP A 103 23.91 -1.63 -9.07
C ASP A 103 24.86 -1.26 -10.21
N ASP A 104 25.30 -2.25 -10.99
CA ASP A 104 26.23 -2.02 -12.08
C ASP A 104 25.51 -1.48 -13.33
N ASP A 105 24.18 -1.51 -13.32
CA ASP A 105 23.34 -0.98 -14.38
C ASP A 105 23.09 0.53 -14.27
N ASP A 106 22.85 1.16 -15.42
CA ASP A 106 22.38 2.53 -15.47
C ASP A 106 20.88 2.63 -15.16
N TRP A 107 20.56 2.75 -13.86
CA TRP A 107 19.19 2.93 -13.37
C TRP A 107 18.52 4.20 -13.88
N ASN A 108 19.27 5.30 -14.06
CA ASN A 108 18.71 6.54 -14.57
C ASN A 108 18.27 6.34 -16.02
N ALA A 109 19.13 5.75 -16.86
CA ALA A 109 18.79 5.46 -18.25
C ALA A 109 17.60 4.49 -18.36
N ALA A 110 17.56 3.43 -17.54
CA ALA A 110 16.46 2.47 -17.53
C ALA A 110 15.11 3.11 -17.14
N LEU A 111 15.08 3.84 -16.01
CA LEU A 111 13.84 4.50 -15.55
C LEU A 111 13.41 5.62 -16.50
N ASN A 112 14.37 6.36 -17.07
CA ASN A 112 14.08 7.37 -18.09
C ASN A 112 13.52 6.75 -19.37
N ASN A 113 14.04 5.59 -19.81
CA ASN A 113 13.50 4.85 -20.95
C ASN A 113 12.04 4.42 -20.72
N MET A 114 11.71 4.04 -19.48
CA MET A 114 10.33 3.75 -19.05
C MET A 114 9.47 5.00 -18.89
N GLY A 115 10.03 6.20 -19.09
CA GLY A 115 9.33 7.48 -19.01
C GLY A 115 9.02 7.93 -17.59
N ILE A 116 9.75 7.44 -16.60
CA ILE A 116 9.63 7.86 -15.21
C ILE A 116 10.29 9.23 -15.05
N SER A 117 9.61 10.18 -14.43
CA SER A 117 10.10 11.54 -14.21
C SER A 117 11.34 11.59 -13.32
N GLU A 118 12.21 12.58 -13.50
CA GLU A 118 13.44 12.76 -12.71
C GLU A 118 13.18 12.83 -11.20
N ASP A 119 12.08 13.47 -10.78
CA ASP A 119 11.71 13.54 -9.36
C ASP A 119 11.37 12.16 -8.80
N MET A 120 10.63 11.33 -9.55
CA MET A 120 10.33 9.96 -9.16
C MET A 120 11.58 9.08 -9.18
N GLN A 121 12.45 9.23 -10.19
CA GLN A 121 13.73 8.54 -10.27
C GLN A 121 14.56 8.79 -9.00
N ARG A 122 14.75 10.06 -8.61
CA ARG A 122 15.49 10.44 -7.39
C ARG A 122 14.94 9.77 -6.13
N ARG A 123 13.63 9.57 -6.04
CA ARG A 123 13.00 8.93 -4.87
C ARG A 123 13.15 7.41 -4.88
N ILE A 124 12.98 6.77 -6.04
CA ILE A 124 13.25 5.33 -6.20
C ILE A 124 14.70 5.03 -5.82
N MET A 125 15.63 5.86 -6.28
CA MET A 125 17.07 5.70 -6.10
C MET A 125 17.63 6.37 -4.85
N ASN A 126 16.79 6.66 -3.84
CA ASN A 126 17.29 7.22 -2.59
C ASN A 126 18.31 6.24 -1.95
N PRO A 127 19.58 6.65 -1.76
CA PRO A 127 20.66 5.75 -1.34
C PRO A 127 20.46 5.14 0.05
N GLU A 128 19.64 5.76 0.89
CA GLU A 128 19.32 5.23 2.23
C GLU A 128 18.55 3.90 2.19
N PHE A 129 17.86 3.64 1.07
CA PHE A 129 17.05 2.44 0.85
C PHE A 129 17.66 1.52 -0.20
N ASN A 130 18.96 1.60 -0.45
CA ASN A 130 19.62 0.74 -1.45
C ASN A 130 19.37 -0.76 -1.21
N ASP A 131 19.37 -1.20 0.04
CA ASP A 131 19.04 -2.57 0.43
C ASP A 131 17.62 -3.00 0.05
N ILE A 132 16.63 -2.10 0.17
CA ILE A 132 15.26 -2.36 -0.28
C ILE A 132 15.19 -2.25 -1.79
N ARG A 133 15.71 -1.17 -2.40
CA ARG A 133 15.71 -0.95 -3.85
C ARG A 133 16.29 -2.16 -4.59
N ARG A 134 17.36 -2.78 -4.08
CA ARG A 134 17.97 -3.97 -4.69
C ARG A 134 17.11 -5.21 -4.72
N THR A 135 16.01 -5.27 -3.97
CA THR A 135 15.10 -6.42 -3.96
C THR A 135 14.27 -6.56 -5.24
N ARG A 136 14.23 -5.49 -6.06
CA ARG A 136 13.46 -5.45 -7.31
C ARG A 136 14.21 -4.72 -8.43
N SER A 137 13.88 -5.03 -9.69
CA SER A 137 14.41 -4.32 -10.86
C SER A 137 13.76 -2.94 -11.03
N ALA A 138 14.30 -2.10 -11.93
CA ALA A 138 13.73 -0.81 -12.26
C ALA A 138 12.30 -0.93 -12.81
N GLU A 139 12.05 -1.93 -13.66
CA GLU A 139 10.70 -2.29 -14.14
C GLU A 139 9.76 -2.56 -12.97
N GLU A 140 10.15 -3.45 -12.06
CA GLU A 140 9.32 -3.85 -10.92
C GLU A 140 9.00 -2.67 -10.00
N TRP A 141 9.93 -1.74 -9.78
CA TRP A 141 9.65 -0.51 -9.02
C TRP A 141 8.75 0.49 -9.75
N ALA A 142 8.93 0.64 -11.06
CA ALA A 142 8.07 1.49 -11.88
C ALA A 142 6.63 0.97 -11.91
N LEU A 143 6.46 -0.34 -12.08
CA LEU A 143 5.15 -1.01 -12.04
C LEU A 143 4.49 -0.90 -10.67
N ASP A 144 5.25 -1.14 -9.60
CA ASP A 144 4.73 -1.05 -8.24
C ASP A 144 4.28 0.37 -7.88
N ASN A 145 4.99 1.41 -8.35
CA ASN A 145 4.54 2.79 -8.20
C ASN A 145 3.20 3.06 -8.88
N LEU A 146 3.04 2.52 -10.08
CA LEU A 146 1.85 2.68 -10.89
C LEU A 146 0.65 1.98 -10.25
N GLU A 147 0.85 0.75 -9.76
CA GLU A 147 -0.17 -0.05 -9.08
C GLU A 147 -0.59 0.59 -7.75
N GLU A 148 0.36 0.98 -6.90
CA GLU A 148 0.07 1.62 -5.61
C GLU A 148 -0.67 2.95 -5.79
N THR A 149 -0.32 3.72 -6.83
CA THR A 149 -1.05 4.94 -7.22
C THR A 149 -2.50 4.64 -7.56
N PHE A 150 -2.73 3.65 -8.41
CA PHE A 150 -4.08 3.28 -8.83
C PHE A 150 -4.92 2.78 -7.65
N ASP A 151 -4.35 1.90 -6.82
CA ASP A 151 -5.03 1.36 -5.64
C ASP A 151 -5.40 2.45 -4.64
N PHE A 152 -4.50 3.41 -4.41
CA PHE A 152 -4.77 4.57 -3.58
C PHE A 152 -5.95 5.40 -4.11
N LEU A 153 -5.90 5.80 -5.38
CA LEU A 153 -6.93 6.64 -5.98
C LEU A 153 -8.28 5.92 -6.11
N ALA A 154 -8.27 4.63 -6.47
CA ALA A 154 -9.47 3.82 -6.53
C ALA A 154 -10.07 3.60 -5.14
N GLY A 155 -9.23 3.41 -4.11
CA GLY A 155 -9.66 3.34 -2.71
C GLY A 155 -10.31 4.62 -2.22
N LEU A 156 -9.66 5.75 -2.49
CA LEU A 156 -10.16 7.08 -2.19
C LEU A 156 -11.52 7.34 -2.88
N SER A 157 -11.62 6.99 -4.17
CA SER A 157 -12.86 7.11 -4.94
C SER A 157 -14.02 6.37 -4.29
N ARG A 158 -13.81 5.09 -3.93
CA ARG A 158 -14.82 4.27 -3.24
C ARG A 158 -15.25 4.86 -1.90
N ARG A 159 -14.33 5.49 -1.15
CA ARG A 159 -14.64 6.11 0.15
C ARG A 159 -15.53 7.35 -0.01
N ILE A 160 -15.20 8.22 -0.97
CA ILE A 160 -16.00 9.40 -1.29
C ILE A 160 -17.42 8.99 -1.71
N GLU A 161 -17.56 7.98 -2.59
CA GLU A 161 -18.87 7.47 -3.00
C GLU A 161 -19.69 6.90 -1.83
N LYS A 162 -19.05 6.21 -0.88
CA LYS A 162 -19.73 5.67 0.31
C LYS A 162 -20.25 6.78 1.22
N LEU A 163 -19.44 7.80 1.51
CA LEU A 163 -19.84 8.97 2.30
C LEU A 163 -21.03 9.69 1.66
N HIS A 164 -21.04 9.79 0.32
CA HIS A 164 -22.16 10.32 -0.44
C HIS A 164 -23.45 9.55 -0.22
N LYS A 165 -23.40 8.22 -0.38
CA LYS A 165 -24.57 7.36 -0.20
C LYS A 165 -25.12 7.45 1.22
N ALA A 166 -24.25 7.49 2.23
CA ALA A 166 -24.66 7.65 3.63
C ALA A 166 -25.39 9.00 3.87
N ASN A 167 -24.80 10.11 3.40
CA ASN A 167 -25.39 11.44 3.57
C ASN A 167 -26.69 11.64 2.77
N SER A 168 -26.85 10.97 1.63
CA SER A 168 -28.09 10.97 0.86
C SER A 168 -29.22 10.20 1.55
N ILE A 169 -28.91 9.11 2.26
CA ILE A 169 -29.92 8.31 2.99
C ILE A 169 -30.44 9.07 4.21
N ASP A 170 -29.58 9.80 4.93
CA ASP A 170 -29.99 10.57 6.09
C ASP A 170 -30.86 11.78 5.73
N ARG A 171 -30.68 12.36 4.53
CA ARG A 171 -31.57 13.43 4.03
C ARG A 171 -32.96 12.95 3.64
N VAL A 172 -33.12 11.68 3.25
CA VAL A 172 -34.45 11.09 2.92
C VAL A 172 -35.27 10.77 4.18
N LYS A 173 -34.65 10.82 5.38
CA LYS A 173 -35.32 10.62 6.67
C LYS A 173 -35.65 11.91 7.43
N SER A 174 -35.57 13.08 6.80
CA SER A 174 -36.24 14.26 7.34
C SER A 174 -37.76 14.07 7.22
N PRO A 175 -38.54 14.23 8.31
CA PRO A 175 -39.99 14.14 8.21
C PRO A 175 -40.49 15.21 7.23
N ASP A 176 -41.44 14.81 6.40
CA ASP A 176 -42.20 15.62 5.44
C ASP A 176 -42.57 16.99 6.05
N GLU A 177 -42.19 18.11 5.41
CA GLU A 177 -42.42 19.48 5.90
C GLU A 177 -43.90 19.80 6.14
N ASN A 178 -44.81 18.95 5.66
CA ASN A 178 -46.27 19.09 5.82
C ASN A 178 -46.88 18.31 6.99
N LYS A 179 -46.10 17.69 7.88
CA LYS A 179 -46.65 17.12 9.12
C LYS A 179 -46.62 18.15 10.26
N ASN A 180 -47.79 18.73 10.52
CA ASN A 180 -48.02 19.57 11.70
C ASN A 180 -47.50 18.87 12.97
N PRO A 181 -46.66 19.53 13.78
CA PRO A 181 -46.12 18.94 15.00
C PRO A 181 -47.26 18.73 16.01
N THR A 182 -47.44 17.48 16.44
CA THR A 182 -48.33 17.13 17.56
C THR A 182 -47.76 17.74 18.85
N PRO A 183 -48.58 18.35 19.73
CA PRO A 183 -48.09 18.94 20.97
C PRO A 183 -47.45 17.89 21.88
N ALA A 184 -46.26 18.16 22.39
CA ALA A 184 -45.58 17.30 23.35
C ALA A 184 -46.38 17.22 24.67
N ILE A 185 -46.78 16.01 25.05
CA ILE A 185 -47.34 15.71 26.37
C ILE A 185 -46.20 15.81 27.39
N ARG A 186 -46.31 16.77 28.32
CA ARG A 186 -45.32 17.03 29.37
C ARG A 186 -45.36 15.93 30.46
N PRO A 187 -44.24 15.26 30.78
CA PRO A 187 -44.06 14.65 32.08
C PRO A 187 -43.84 15.73 33.14
N GLY A 188 -44.36 15.46 34.33
CA GLY A 188 -44.42 16.36 35.47
C GLY A 188 -43.10 16.97 35.94
N ARG A 189 -43.28 18.18 36.45
CA ARG A 189 -42.35 19.12 37.07
C ARG A 189 -41.74 18.54 38.36
N HIS A 190 -40.41 18.44 38.43
CA HIS A 190 -39.68 18.62 39.70
C HIS A 190 -38.58 19.66 39.54
N HIS A 191 -38.66 20.63 40.45
CA HIS A 191 -37.78 21.78 40.63
C HIS A 191 -36.34 21.37 40.94
N ARG A 192 -35.36 22.00 40.27
CA ARG A 192 -34.36 22.82 40.95
C ARG A 192 -33.65 23.75 39.97
N SER A 193 -33.43 24.95 40.49
CA SER A 193 -33.06 26.21 39.87
C SER A 193 -31.55 26.34 39.66
N GLY A 194 -31.14 27.14 38.66
CA GLY A 194 -29.79 27.72 38.64
C GLY A 194 -29.26 28.06 37.25
N ALA A 195 -29.46 29.31 36.84
CA ALA A 195 -28.90 30.01 35.67
C ALA A 195 -27.44 29.63 35.32
N SER A 196 -26.99 29.64 34.06
CA SER A 196 -27.01 30.82 33.19
C SER A 196 -26.58 30.45 31.76
N SER A 197 -27.15 31.20 30.83
CA SER A 197 -26.91 31.23 29.39
C SER A 197 -25.46 31.59 29.02
N SER A 198 -24.86 30.81 28.14
CA SER A 198 -23.98 31.35 27.10
C SER A 198 -24.24 30.62 25.79
N SER A 199 -24.66 31.40 24.81
CA SER A 199 -24.68 31.09 23.39
C SER A 199 -23.25 30.85 22.92
N GLY A 200 -22.93 29.60 22.61
CA GLY A 200 -21.68 29.22 21.97
C GLY A 200 -21.97 28.10 20.99
N THR A 201 -21.62 28.33 19.74
CA THR A 201 -21.63 27.39 18.62
C THR A 201 -20.87 26.11 18.98
N GLY A 202 -21.58 25.14 19.53
CA GLY A 202 -21.05 23.82 19.84
C GLY A 202 -21.01 22.97 18.59
N SER A 203 -19.89 23.02 17.85
CA SER A 203 -19.49 21.83 17.10
C SER A 203 -19.28 20.72 18.11
N LEU A 204 -20.14 19.70 18.06
CA LEU A 204 -19.91 18.44 18.73
C LEU A 204 -18.54 17.93 18.26
N PRO A 205 -17.56 17.70 19.15
CA PRO A 205 -16.38 16.96 18.77
C PRO A 205 -16.86 15.54 18.46
N SER A 206 -16.76 15.14 17.19
CA SER A 206 -16.75 13.71 16.85
C SER A 206 -15.73 13.03 17.77
N PRO A 207 -16.10 11.95 18.47
CA PRO A 207 -15.14 11.24 19.30
C PRO A 207 -14.03 10.73 18.37
N ALA A 208 -12.86 11.34 18.45
CA ALA A 208 -11.65 10.81 17.85
C ALA A 208 -11.50 9.40 18.42
N THR A 209 -11.78 8.40 17.59
CA THR A 209 -11.55 7.01 17.95
C THR A 209 -10.04 6.89 18.08
N VAL A 210 -9.53 7.01 19.31
CA VAL A 210 -8.13 6.78 19.61
C VAL A 210 -7.88 5.34 19.17
N LEU A 211 -7.21 5.16 18.03
CA LEU A 211 -6.80 3.84 17.59
C LEU A 211 -5.97 3.24 18.73
N PRO A 212 -6.35 2.06 19.26
CA PRO A 212 -5.62 1.47 20.37
C PRO A 212 -4.17 1.27 19.94
N THR A 213 -3.25 1.85 20.70
CA THR A 213 -1.81 1.62 20.50
C THR A 213 -1.55 0.13 20.54
N PRO A 214 -0.90 -0.46 19.53
CA PRO A 214 -0.62 -1.89 19.55
C PRO A 214 0.28 -2.23 20.74
N PRO A 215 0.03 -3.35 21.41
CA PRO A 215 0.90 -3.83 22.47
C PRO A 215 2.25 -4.28 21.90
N GLU A 216 3.33 -4.11 22.67
CA GLU A 216 4.67 -4.57 22.25
C GLU A 216 4.75 -6.10 22.18
N ALA A 217 4.03 -6.78 23.07
CA ALA A 217 3.95 -8.23 23.13
C ALA A 217 2.58 -8.66 23.68
N ILE A 218 2.14 -9.86 23.31
CA ILE A 218 0.91 -10.48 23.82
C ILE A 218 1.25 -11.91 24.21
N ASP A 219 0.88 -12.29 25.43
CA ASP A 219 1.16 -13.62 25.93
C ASP A 219 0.52 -14.71 25.04
N GLY A 220 1.24 -15.80 24.83
CA GLY A 220 0.84 -16.89 23.92
C GLY A 220 0.81 -16.53 22.43
N ARG A 221 1.24 -15.33 22.03
CA ARG A 221 1.26 -14.88 20.63
C ARG A 221 2.62 -14.32 20.22
N THR A 222 2.90 -14.41 18.92
CA THR A 222 4.08 -13.84 18.29
C THR A 222 3.66 -12.61 17.48
N MET A 223 4.31 -11.47 17.74
CA MET A 223 4.12 -10.26 16.95
C MET A 223 4.83 -10.37 15.60
N MET A 224 4.09 -10.05 14.54
CA MET A 224 4.54 -10.08 13.16
C MET A 224 4.21 -8.76 12.47
N TYR A 225 5.03 -8.39 11.49
CA TYR A 225 5.00 -7.06 10.88
C TYR A 225 5.06 -7.11 9.36
N LYS A 226 4.44 -6.11 8.72
CA LYS A 226 4.57 -5.83 7.28
C LYS A 226 4.47 -4.33 7.02
N GLY A 227 5.42 -3.76 6.28
CA GLY A 227 5.39 -2.37 5.88
C GLY A 227 4.85 -2.19 4.46
N GLY A 228 4.24 -1.03 4.19
CA GLY A 228 3.79 -0.67 2.85
C GLY A 228 2.79 0.48 2.85
N SER A 229 1.99 0.57 1.78
CA SER A 229 0.93 1.56 1.61
C SER A 229 -0.19 1.38 2.65
N GLU A 230 -0.59 2.47 3.31
CA GLU A 230 -1.68 2.47 4.31
C GLU A 230 -2.97 1.96 3.68
N ALA A 231 -3.29 2.38 2.44
CA ALA A 231 -4.52 1.97 1.77
C ALA A 231 -4.60 0.44 1.58
N ARG A 232 -3.51 -0.15 1.06
CA ARG A 232 -3.42 -1.60 0.86
C ARG A 232 -3.47 -2.38 2.17
N LEU A 233 -2.75 -1.91 3.19
CA LEU A 233 -2.72 -2.56 4.49
C LEU A 233 -4.05 -2.41 5.23
N GLN A 234 -4.72 -1.25 5.15
CA GLN A 234 -6.03 -1.03 5.74
C GLN A 234 -7.10 -1.95 5.15
N ASP A 235 -7.08 -2.18 3.83
CA ASP A 235 -7.99 -3.11 3.15
C ASP A 235 -7.77 -4.57 3.57
N SER A 236 -6.63 -4.88 4.20
CA SER A 236 -6.32 -6.19 4.78
C SER A 236 -6.88 -6.41 6.19
N ILE A 237 -7.51 -5.41 6.82
CA ILE A 237 -8.04 -5.50 8.18
C ILE A 237 -9.56 -5.66 8.14
N SER A 238 -10.09 -6.61 8.91
CA SER A 238 -11.52 -6.80 9.11
C SER A 238 -11.83 -7.05 10.58
N GLU A 239 -12.72 -6.24 11.16
CA GLU A 239 -13.19 -6.46 12.53
C GLU A 239 -13.87 -7.83 12.70
N ALA A 240 -14.59 -8.29 11.67
CA ALA A 240 -15.32 -9.55 11.72
C ALA A 240 -14.48 -10.78 11.31
N GLN A 241 -13.43 -10.59 10.51
CA GLN A 241 -12.67 -11.69 9.88
C GLN A 241 -11.18 -11.68 10.25
N GLY A 242 -10.73 -10.75 11.09
CA GLY A 242 -9.32 -10.55 11.40
C GLY A 242 -8.54 -10.13 10.17
N LEU A 243 -7.44 -10.83 9.89
CA LEU A 243 -6.59 -10.53 8.76
C LEU A 243 -7.16 -11.06 7.42
N ARG A 244 -7.42 -10.16 6.48
CA ARG A 244 -7.79 -10.49 5.09
C ARG A 244 -6.55 -10.74 4.24
N ILE A 245 -5.99 -11.93 4.42
CA ILE A 245 -4.70 -12.35 3.85
C ILE A 245 -4.64 -12.19 2.32
N GLY A 246 -5.74 -12.42 1.59
CA GLY A 246 -5.75 -12.29 0.13
C GLY A 246 -5.39 -10.90 -0.42
N LYS A 247 -5.41 -9.86 0.42
CA LYS A 247 -4.94 -8.49 0.06
C LYS A 247 -3.43 -8.30 0.22
N LEU A 248 -2.75 -9.27 0.81
CA LEU A 248 -1.34 -9.21 1.19
C LEU A 248 -0.47 -10.21 0.43
N TYR A 249 -1.04 -10.93 -0.54
CA TYR A 249 -0.29 -11.88 -1.34
C TYR A 249 0.83 -11.21 -2.14
N SER A 250 1.94 -11.95 -2.25
CA SER A 250 3.04 -11.63 -3.15
C SER A 250 2.81 -12.26 -4.52
N THR A 251 3.29 -11.58 -5.56
CA THR A 251 3.26 -12.08 -6.95
C THR A 251 4.42 -13.02 -7.19
N ALA A 252 4.17 -14.12 -7.90
CA ALA A 252 5.15 -15.10 -8.32
C ALA A 252 6.06 -14.57 -9.46
N PRO A 253 7.29 -15.10 -9.58
CA PRO A 253 7.92 -16.06 -8.68
C PRO A 253 8.33 -15.43 -7.35
N THR A 254 8.24 -16.19 -6.26
CA THR A 254 8.63 -15.75 -4.92
C THR A 254 9.83 -16.54 -4.41
N ASP A 255 10.40 -16.13 -3.28
CA ASP A 255 11.55 -16.82 -2.65
C ASP A 255 11.32 -18.32 -2.40
N PHE A 256 10.08 -18.78 -2.25
CA PHE A 256 9.79 -20.16 -1.84
C PHE A 256 8.75 -20.86 -2.71
N HIS A 257 8.33 -20.27 -3.82
CA HIS A 257 7.48 -20.97 -4.78
C HIS A 257 7.58 -20.36 -6.18
N PRO A 258 7.74 -21.17 -7.24
CA PRO A 258 7.89 -20.66 -8.61
C PRO A 258 6.61 -20.03 -9.18
N ALA A 259 5.44 -20.59 -8.85
CA ALA A 259 4.16 -20.18 -9.45
C ALA A 259 3.08 -19.70 -8.46
N SER A 260 3.31 -19.71 -7.15
CA SER A 260 2.25 -19.45 -6.16
C SER A 260 2.06 -17.97 -5.95
N ASN A 261 0.86 -17.48 -6.24
CA ASN A 261 0.42 -16.11 -5.99
C ASN A 261 -0.41 -15.99 -4.70
N THR A 262 -0.33 -16.97 -3.80
CA THR A 262 -1.15 -17.04 -2.59
C THR A 262 -0.31 -17.12 -1.32
N LEU A 263 0.93 -16.66 -1.34
CA LEU A 263 1.82 -16.70 -0.18
C LEU A 263 1.75 -15.39 0.61
N LEU A 264 1.64 -15.50 1.94
CA LEU A 264 1.72 -14.36 2.85
C LEU A 264 3.11 -14.28 3.46
N TYR A 265 3.76 -13.13 3.27
CA TYR A 265 5.08 -12.83 3.85
C TYR A 265 4.95 -11.80 4.97
N LEU A 266 5.40 -12.19 6.16
CA LEU A 266 5.53 -11.36 7.36
C LEU A 266 6.94 -11.45 7.94
N THR A 267 7.32 -10.54 8.84
CA THR A 267 8.60 -10.60 9.56
C THR A 267 8.40 -10.37 11.06
N LYS A 268 9.25 -10.96 11.90
CA LYS A 268 9.34 -10.60 13.33
C LYS A 268 10.09 -9.28 13.56
N HIS A 269 10.79 -8.79 12.54
CA HIS A 269 11.65 -7.62 12.65
C HIS A 269 10.86 -6.34 12.34
N HIS A 270 10.36 -5.67 13.39
CA HIS A 270 9.62 -4.41 13.24
C HIS A 270 10.40 -3.36 12.43
N ASN A 271 11.71 -3.27 12.62
CA ASN A 271 12.58 -2.34 11.87
C ASN A 271 12.64 -2.62 10.36
N VAL A 272 12.54 -3.89 9.92
CA VAL A 272 12.43 -4.23 8.50
C VAL A 272 11.12 -3.68 7.96
N ALA A 273 10.00 -4.00 8.60
CA ALA A 273 8.69 -3.50 8.18
C ALA A 273 8.63 -1.96 8.18
N LEU A 274 9.18 -1.31 9.20
CA LEU A 274 9.28 0.14 9.27
C LEU A 274 10.11 0.72 8.13
N LYS A 275 11.21 0.07 7.74
CA LYS A 275 12.04 0.51 6.61
C LYS A 275 11.28 0.44 5.29
N TYR A 276 10.50 -0.63 5.05
CA TYR A 276 9.61 -0.73 3.89
C TYR A 276 8.52 0.36 3.88
N ALA A 277 7.89 0.63 5.04
CA ALA A 277 6.89 1.71 5.15
C ALA A 277 7.51 3.08 4.87
N ARG A 278 8.71 3.33 5.40
CA ARG A 278 9.43 4.58 5.14
C ARG A 278 9.81 4.73 3.67
N TYR A 279 10.33 3.68 3.03
CA TYR A 279 10.65 3.72 1.60
C TYR A 279 9.40 4.02 0.77
N GLN A 280 8.25 3.42 1.11
CA GLN A 280 6.97 3.73 0.49
C GLN A 280 6.61 5.22 0.62
N ALA A 281 6.70 5.78 1.84
CA ALA A 281 6.37 7.19 2.09
C ALA A 281 7.31 8.16 1.35
N GLU A 282 8.61 7.85 1.25
CA GLU A 282 9.56 8.71 0.56
C GLU A 282 9.45 8.59 -0.97
N ARG A 283 9.13 7.40 -1.48
CA ARG A 283 8.92 7.12 -2.91
C ARG A 283 7.63 7.75 -3.41
N LEU A 284 6.54 7.61 -2.65
CA LEU A 284 5.19 8.08 -3.00
C LEU A 284 4.59 8.95 -1.89
N PRO A 285 5.12 10.16 -1.61
CA PRO A 285 4.67 11.03 -0.52
C PRO A 285 3.16 11.34 -0.46
N PRO A 286 2.43 11.48 -1.59
CA PRO A 286 0.98 11.65 -1.55
C PRO A 286 0.21 10.46 -0.94
N ILE A 287 0.83 9.28 -0.91
CA ILE A 287 0.27 8.02 -0.45
C ILE A 287 0.85 7.71 0.92
N ASN A 288 -0.01 7.70 1.94
CA ASN A 288 0.41 7.35 3.28
C ASN A 288 0.99 5.93 3.32
N ALA A 289 2.02 5.76 4.15
CA ALA A 289 2.56 4.45 4.47
C ALA A 289 2.19 4.07 5.90
N ALA A 290 2.23 2.77 6.18
CA ALA A 290 1.97 2.23 7.50
C ALA A 290 2.74 0.93 7.73
N VAL A 291 2.80 0.54 9.00
CA VAL A 291 3.22 -0.79 9.44
C VAL A 291 1.98 -1.53 9.95
N LEU A 292 1.66 -2.64 9.29
CA LEU A 292 0.71 -3.62 9.78
C LEU A 292 1.37 -4.43 10.89
N GLN A 293 0.71 -4.53 12.03
CA GLN A 293 1.12 -5.38 13.15
C GLN A 293 0.05 -6.45 13.39
N VAL A 294 0.47 -7.70 13.53
CA VAL A 294 -0.41 -8.85 13.72
C VAL A 294 0.13 -9.72 14.84
N ALA A 295 -0.71 -10.04 15.84
CA ALA A 295 -0.34 -11.00 16.87
C ALA A 295 -0.91 -12.39 16.54
N ILE A 296 -0.04 -13.32 16.14
CA ILE A 296 -0.44 -14.68 15.72
C ILE A 296 -0.23 -15.65 16.89
N PRO A 297 -1.20 -16.53 17.23
CA PRO A 297 -1.01 -17.55 18.25
C PRO A 297 0.23 -18.42 18.01
N ASN A 298 0.99 -18.69 19.06
CA ASN A 298 2.25 -19.44 18.96
C ASN A 298 2.03 -20.87 18.44
N ASN A 299 0.90 -21.50 18.76
CA ASN A 299 0.55 -22.84 18.26
C ASN A 299 0.30 -22.86 16.74
N LEU A 300 -0.06 -21.73 16.11
CA LEU A 300 -0.19 -21.62 14.66
C LEU A 300 1.16 -21.39 13.96
N LEU A 301 2.24 -21.24 14.73
CA LEU A 301 3.61 -21.07 14.23
C LEU A 301 4.56 -22.15 14.77
N SER A 302 4.11 -23.02 15.67
CA SER A 302 4.99 -23.96 16.38
C SER A 302 5.51 -25.09 15.52
N ASP A 303 4.79 -25.41 14.44
CA ASP A 303 5.19 -26.40 13.43
C ASP A 303 5.90 -25.76 12.23
N ALA A 304 6.30 -24.49 12.37
CA ALA A 304 7.01 -23.79 11.32
C ALA A 304 8.32 -24.48 11.00
N ARG A 305 8.55 -24.70 9.70
CA ARG A 305 9.77 -25.31 9.21
C ARG A 305 10.82 -24.25 8.96
N GLU A 306 11.99 -24.42 9.55
CA GLU A 306 13.12 -23.55 9.31
C GLU A 306 13.93 -24.01 8.10
N ILE A 307 14.36 -23.07 7.25
CA ILE A 307 15.25 -23.34 6.12
C ILE A 307 16.34 -22.27 6.02
N TYR A 308 17.59 -22.71 6.08
CA TYR A 308 18.78 -21.87 6.04
C TYR A 308 19.92 -22.57 5.30
N GLY A 309 21.03 -21.86 5.06
CA GLY A 309 22.23 -22.41 4.42
C GLY A 309 21.96 -22.89 2.99
N GLU A 310 22.56 -24.02 2.60
CA GLU A 310 22.45 -24.55 1.24
C GLU A 310 21.01 -24.84 0.81
N ASN A 311 20.20 -25.48 1.66
CA ASN A 311 18.79 -25.76 1.32
C ASN A 311 18.00 -24.46 1.02
N TRP A 312 18.31 -23.37 1.72
CA TRP A 312 17.70 -22.06 1.44
C TRP A 312 18.14 -21.54 0.07
N ARG A 313 19.44 -21.60 -0.23
CA ARG A 313 19.98 -21.18 -1.54
C ARG A 313 19.34 -21.98 -2.67
N ASP A 314 19.24 -23.29 -2.50
CA ASP A 314 18.62 -24.21 -3.45
C ASP A 314 17.16 -23.85 -3.69
N LEU A 315 16.39 -23.63 -2.61
CA LEU A 315 14.98 -23.30 -2.73
C LEU A 315 14.74 -21.94 -3.39
N VAL A 316 15.47 -20.90 -2.98
CA VAL A 316 15.34 -19.56 -3.59
C VAL A 316 15.76 -19.58 -5.06
N TRP A 317 16.88 -20.24 -5.37
CA TRP A 317 17.36 -20.40 -6.74
C TRP A 317 16.32 -21.08 -7.62
N ASN A 318 15.84 -22.26 -7.21
CA ASN A 318 14.85 -23.00 -8.00
C ASN A 318 13.48 -22.30 -8.04
N SER A 319 13.14 -21.50 -7.04
CA SER A 319 11.85 -20.78 -7.01
C SER A 319 11.87 -19.50 -7.85
N ARG A 320 12.99 -18.80 -7.96
CA ARG A 320 13.07 -17.51 -8.66
C ARG A 320 13.76 -17.54 -10.01
N ASN A 321 14.53 -18.57 -10.32
CA ASN A 321 15.23 -18.65 -11.59
C ASN A 321 14.27 -18.99 -12.74
N LYS A 322 13.85 -17.95 -13.48
CA LYS A 322 12.93 -18.05 -14.62
C LYS A 322 13.49 -18.91 -15.76
N ARG A 323 14.81 -19.03 -15.91
CA ARG A 323 15.42 -19.91 -16.93
C ARG A 323 15.10 -21.36 -16.65
N LEU A 324 15.24 -21.78 -15.39
CA LEU A 324 14.90 -23.15 -15.00
C LEU A 324 13.43 -23.46 -15.33
N HIS A 325 12.52 -22.53 -15.06
CA HIS A 325 11.09 -22.74 -15.35
C HIS A 325 10.80 -22.74 -16.85
N ALA A 326 11.45 -21.85 -17.62
CA ALA A 326 11.34 -21.82 -19.07
C ALA A 326 11.84 -23.12 -19.72
N ASP A 327 12.87 -23.73 -19.14
CA ASP A 327 13.43 -25.02 -19.55
C ASP A 327 12.61 -26.23 -19.02
N GLY A 328 11.52 -25.98 -18.29
CA GLY A 328 10.66 -27.03 -17.71
C GLY A 328 11.32 -27.81 -16.56
N ILE A 329 12.37 -27.26 -15.94
CA ILE A 329 13.07 -27.89 -14.83
C ILE A 329 12.19 -27.82 -13.58
N GLU A 330 11.79 -28.99 -13.08
CA GLU A 330 11.00 -29.11 -11.86
C GLU A 330 11.82 -28.86 -10.60
N LEU A 331 11.12 -28.49 -9.52
CA LEU A 331 11.71 -28.35 -8.20
C LEU A 331 12.29 -29.71 -7.72
N PRO A 332 13.58 -29.76 -7.32
CA PRO A 332 14.21 -30.96 -6.79
C PRO A 332 13.42 -31.61 -5.63
N ASP A 333 13.39 -32.95 -5.58
CA ASP A 333 12.60 -33.71 -4.60
C ASP A 333 12.87 -33.34 -3.15
N HIS A 334 14.15 -33.14 -2.81
CA HIS A 334 14.55 -32.79 -1.44
C HIS A 334 14.02 -31.41 -0.98
N LEU A 335 13.58 -30.56 -1.92
CA LEU A 335 13.00 -29.24 -1.65
C LEU A 335 11.47 -29.26 -1.59
N ARG A 336 10.82 -30.29 -2.15
CA ARG A 336 9.34 -30.40 -2.18
C ARG A 336 8.73 -30.31 -0.79
N GLN A 337 9.43 -30.82 0.21
CA GLN A 337 8.99 -30.75 1.60
C GLN A 337 8.87 -29.32 2.18
N PHE A 338 9.54 -28.32 1.60
CA PHE A 338 9.46 -26.93 2.03
C PHE A 338 8.32 -26.18 1.35
N VAL A 339 8.05 -26.41 0.07
CA VAL A 339 6.95 -25.72 -0.65
C VAL A 339 5.55 -26.19 -0.22
N HIS A 340 5.47 -27.34 0.43
CA HIS A 340 4.22 -27.90 0.97
C HIS A 340 4.05 -27.66 2.48
N SER A 341 4.97 -26.97 3.16
CA SER A 341 4.82 -26.70 4.60
C SER A 341 3.81 -25.57 4.85
N ASP A 342 3.01 -25.68 5.91
CA ASP A 342 2.04 -24.64 6.28
C ASP A 342 2.71 -23.30 6.56
N VAL A 343 3.81 -23.34 7.33
CA VAL A 343 4.61 -22.19 7.69
C VAL A 343 6.08 -22.51 7.42
N LEU A 344 6.77 -21.54 6.81
CA LEU A 344 8.21 -21.59 6.57
C LEU A 344 8.86 -20.37 7.22
N VAL A 345 10.01 -20.56 7.86
CA VAL A 345 10.84 -19.47 8.41
C VAL A 345 12.19 -19.51 7.75
N SER A 346 12.63 -18.36 7.25
CA SER A 346 13.88 -18.27 6.53
C SER A 346 14.45 -16.86 6.48
N ASN A 347 15.63 -16.70 5.89
CA ASN A 347 16.24 -15.43 5.59
C ASN A 347 15.52 -14.72 4.43
N LEU A 348 15.54 -13.39 4.45
CA LEU A 348 15.07 -12.55 3.34
C LEU A 348 16.15 -12.46 2.25
N CYS A 349 15.79 -12.78 1.00
CA CYS A 349 16.70 -12.65 -0.15
C CYS A 349 16.71 -11.21 -0.67
N THR A 350 17.91 -10.65 -0.88
CA THR A 350 18.04 -9.28 -1.45
C THR A 350 18.13 -9.26 -2.96
N ASP A 351 18.41 -10.38 -3.61
CA ASP A 351 18.57 -10.39 -5.06
C ASP A 351 17.21 -10.37 -5.76
N THR A 352 17.15 -9.64 -6.88
CA THR A 352 15.97 -9.60 -7.75
C THR A 352 15.81 -10.92 -8.49
N THR A 353 14.59 -11.18 -8.96
CA THR A 353 14.29 -12.39 -9.74
C THR A 353 15.08 -12.39 -11.05
N ASP A 354 15.25 -11.21 -11.65
CA ASP A 354 16.00 -11.04 -12.88
C ASP A 354 17.51 -11.20 -12.65
N LYS A 355 18.05 -10.74 -11.51
CA LYS A 355 19.47 -10.97 -11.16
C LYS A 355 19.76 -12.46 -11.02
N ILE A 356 18.91 -13.17 -10.29
CA ILE A 356 19.01 -14.62 -10.10
C ILE A 356 18.94 -15.35 -11.45
N SER A 357 18.06 -14.91 -12.34
CA SER A 357 17.84 -15.58 -13.62
C SER A 357 18.91 -15.25 -14.66
N LEU A 358 19.41 -14.01 -14.70
CA LEU A 358 20.19 -13.50 -15.82
C LEU A 358 21.66 -13.24 -15.51
N ARG A 359 22.04 -13.09 -14.22
CA ARG A 359 23.36 -12.58 -13.84
C ARG A 359 24.15 -13.46 -12.90
N LEU A 360 23.46 -14.16 -12.00
CA LEU A 360 24.15 -15.08 -11.12
C LEU A 360 24.56 -16.34 -11.89
N ASP A 361 25.81 -16.78 -11.71
CA ASP A 361 26.28 -18.03 -12.29
C ASP A 361 25.79 -19.22 -11.47
N ASN A 362 25.70 -19.04 -10.15
CA ASN A 362 25.24 -20.10 -9.26
C ASN A 362 24.60 -19.58 -7.95
N LYS A 363 23.85 -20.47 -7.30
CA LYS A 363 23.10 -20.22 -6.05
C LYS A 363 23.96 -19.77 -4.85
N SER A 364 25.27 -20.02 -4.85
CA SER A 364 26.15 -19.62 -3.73
C SER A 364 26.32 -18.11 -3.63
N GLU A 365 26.08 -17.39 -4.72
CA GLU A 365 26.16 -15.93 -4.81
C GLU A 365 24.95 -15.21 -4.21
N LEU A 366 23.87 -15.95 -3.91
CA LEU A 366 22.65 -15.36 -3.34
C LEU A 366 22.96 -14.58 -2.04
N GLN A 367 22.41 -13.38 -1.95
CA GLN A 367 22.61 -12.46 -0.86
C GLN A 367 21.42 -12.47 0.11
N ILE A 368 21.76 -12.32 1.39
CA ILE A 368 20.81 -12.27 2.50
C ILE A 368 20.70 -10.82 2.95
N PHE A 369 19.48 -10.38 3.24
CA PHE A 369 19.24 -9.07 3.83
C PHE A 369 19.79 -9.04 5.26
N GLU A 370 20.73 -8.13 5.52
CA GLU A 370 21.29 -7.90 6.85
C GLU A 370 20.85 -6.53 7.38
N LEU A 371 20.41 -6.52 8.63
CA LEU A 371 20.12 -5.31 9.37
C LEU A 371 21.42 -4.55 9.69
N PRO A 372 21.36 -3.23 10.00
CA PRO A 372 22.56 -2.44 10.32
C PRO A 372 23.41 -2.98 11.49
N ASN A 373 22.82 -3.81 12.35
CA ASN A 373 23.50 -4.47 13.46
C ASN A 373 24.10 -5.84 13.08
N GLY A 374 24.11 -6.21 11.80
CA GLY A 374 24.61 -7.49 11.28
C GLY A 374 23.64 -8.67 11.46
N VAL A 375 22.45 -8.45 12.02
CA VAL A 375 21.45 -9.52 12.16
C VAL A 375 20.81 -9.80 10.81
N LYS A 376 20.80 -11.07 10.40
CA LYS A 376 20.09 -11.52 9.19
C LYS A 376 18.59 -11.33 9.38
N ALA A 377 17.96 -10.58 8.48
CA ALA A 377 16.52 -10.39 8.51
C ALA A 377 15.80 -11.69 8.13
N THR A 378 14.80 -12.04 8.93
CA THR A 378 13.98 -13.24 8.71
C THR A 378 12.60 -12.90 8.18
N GLN A 379 12.01 -13.86 7.48
CA GLN A 379 10.64 -13.83 6.98
C GLN A 379 9.91 -15.11 7.39
N HIS A 380 8.63 -14.95 7.70
CA HIS A 380 7.67 -16.02 7.96
C HIS A 380 6.70 -16.07 6.79
N VAL A 381 6.59 -17.24 6.19
CA VAL A 381 5.81 -17.45 4.98
C VAL A 381 4.70 -18.43 5.26
N ILE A 382 3.47 -17.93 5.23
CA ILE A 382 2.28 -18.75 5.41
C ILE A 382 1.82 -19.23 4.03
N GLN A 383 1.98 -20.51 3.75
CA GLN A 383 1.84 -21.03 2.39
C GLN A 383 0.47 -21.61 2.11
N THR A 384 -0.07 -22.41 3.02
CA THR A 384 -1.31 -23.14 2.76
C THR A 384 -2.54 -22.29 3.07
N VAL A 385 -3.56 -22.43 2.22
CA VAL A 385 -4.85 -21.74 2.41
C VAL A 385 -5.52 -22.16 3.72
N SER A 386 -5.29 -23.40 4.19
CA SER A 386 -5.83 -23.85 5.49
C SER A 386 -5.23 -23.04 6.64
N ARG A 387 -3.90 -22.98 6.74
CA ARG A 387 -3.23 -22.21 7.79
C ARG A 387 -3.56 -20.72 7.72
N GLN A 388 -3.70 -20.18 6.50
CA GLN A 388 -4.15 -18.80 6.31
C GLN A 388 -5.55 -18.55 6.88
N LYS A 389 -6.51 -19.45 6.66
CA LYS A 389 -7.86 -19.33 7.23
C LYS A 389 -7.86 -19.38 8.76
N GLU A 390 -7.04 -20.25 9.35
CA GLU A 390 -6.86 -20.33 10.80
C GLU A 390 -6.28 -19.02 11.36
N ILE A 391 -5.20 -18.52 10.76
CA ILE A 391 -4.59 -17.24 11.16
C ILE A 391 -5.58 -16.08 11.00
N ALA A 392 -6.32 -16.00 9.90
CA ALA A 392 -7.33 -14.96 9.69
C ALA A 392 -8.35 -14.95 10.83
N LYS A 393 -8.90 -16.13 11.17
CA LYS A 393 -9.87 -16.28 12.26
C LYS A 393 -9.29 -15.92 13.62
N GLU A 394 -8.10 -16.42 13.93
CA GLU A 394 -7.46 -16.23 15.25
C GLU A 394 -6.86 -14.84 15.45
N THR A 395 -6.84 -14.00 14.41
CA THR A 395 -6.36 -12.61 14.46
C THR A 395 -7.48 -11.58 14.59
N VAL A 396 -8.75 -11.99 14.76
CA VAL A 396 -9.85 -11.08 15.09
C VAL A 396 -9.53 -10.30 16.37
N GLY A 397 -9.46 -8.97 16.29
CA GLY A 397 -9.07 -8.09 17.40
C GLY A 397 -7.56 -8.03 17.69
N PHE A 398 -6.73 -8.72 16.89
CA PHE A 398 -5.28 -8.81 17.05
C PHE A 398 -4.51 -8.32 15.81
N VAL A 399 -5.08 -7.34 15.11
CA VAL A 399 -4.49 -6.69 13.93
C VAL A 399 -4.57 -5.18 14.14
N TRP A 400 -3.44 -4.51 13.99
CA TRP A 400 -3.32 -3.05 14.11
C TRP A 400 -2.63 -2.47 12.90
N LEU A 401 -3.01 -1.24 12.56
CA LEU A 401 -2.32 -0.45 11.57
C LEU A 401 -1.67 0.74 12.27
N VAL A 402 -0.37 0.88 12.14
CA VAL A 402 0.38 2.02 12.67
C VAL A 402 0.81 2.89 11.51
N PRO A 403 0.20 4.09 11.32
CA PRO A 403 0.63 5.03 10.31
C PRO A 403 2.11 5.38 10.48
N TYR A 404 2.85 5.41 9.38
CA TYR A 404 4.20 5.93 9.38
C TYR A 404 4.13 7.46 9.39
N ILE A 405 4.66 8.08 10.43
CA ILE A 405 4.76 9.53 10.54
C ILE A 405 6.22 9.90 10.30
N GLN A 406 6.47 10.70 9.26
CA GLN A 406 7.80 11.19 8.97
C GLN A 406 8.28 12.08 10.13
N PRO A 407 9.43 11.80 10.77
CA PRO A 407 9.93 12.64 11.85
C PRO A 407 10.26 14.04 11.32
N GLY A 408 9.54 15.07 11.78
CA GLY A 408 9.93 16.48 11.59
C GLY A 408 9.52 17.15 10.28
N GLY A 409 8.27 17.00 9.83
CA GLY A 409 7.69 17.78 8.73
C GLY A 409 7.49 19.27 9.05
N VAL A 410 8.53 20.01 9.40
CA VAL A 410 8.56 21.47 9.23
C VAL A 410 9.29 21.71 7.91
N ARG A 411 8.53 21.87 6.82
CA ARG A 411 9.08 22.44 5.59
C ARG A 411 9.60 23.83 5.93
N ASP A 412 10.84 24.13 5.55
CA ASP A 412 11.46 25.45 5.65
C ASP A 412 10.49 26.55 5.21
N GLU A 413 9.85 27.21 6.18
CA GLU A 413 9.27 28.52 5.96
C GLU A 413 10.43 29.46 5.65
N LYS A 414 10.56 29.77 4.36
CA LYS A 414 11.41 30.84 3.84
C LYS A 414 11.40 32.01 4.82
N LYS A 415 12.53 32.22 5.50
CA LYS A 415 12.90 33.52 6.08
C LYS A 415 12.84 34.56 4.96
N LYS A 416 11.67 35.19 4.77
CA LYS A 416 11.59 36.49 4.13
C LYS A 416 12.29 37.47 5.06
N SER A 417 13.55 37.71 4.77
CA SER A 417 14.30 38.86 5.25
C SER A 417 13.47 40.12 4.97
N ARG A 418 13.00 40.78 6.04
CA ARG A 418 12.67 42.20 5.98
C ARG A 418 14.00 42.95 5.88
N LYS A 419 14.22 43.62 4.75
CA LYS A 419 14.89 44.92 4.72
C LYS A 419 13.81 45.97 4.59
#